data_AF-A0A377YYC6-F1
#
_entry.id   AF-A0A377YYC6-F1
#
_cell.length_a   1.000
_cell.length_b   1.000
_cell.length_c   1.000
_cell.angle_alpha   90.00
_cell.angle_beta   90.00
_cell.angle_gamma   90.00
#
_symmetry.space_group_name_H-M   'P 1'
#
loop_
_entity.id
_entity.type
_entity.pdbx_description
1 polymer ?
#
loop_
_entity_poly.entity_id
_entity_poly.type
_entity_poly.pdbx_seq_one_letter_code
_entity_poly.pdbx_strand_id
1 'polypeptide(L)'
;MPFTLHKPLLEQLQVLSGVSVPSTITAENGTLFRENLLFTHRGLSGPAVLQISSYWQPGEFVTVNLLPDCDLDDFLNEQRSAHPNQSLKNTLAMQLPKRLVECLQQLGQIPDVTLKQLNVRDQQTLVETLTAWRVQPNGTEGYRTAEVTLGGVDTNELSSRTMEARKAPGLYFIGEVMDVTGWLGGYNFQWAWSSAWACAQALVEG
;
A
#
# COMPACT_ATOMS: atom_id res chain seq x y z
N MET A 1 -5.65 2.34 -6.06
CA MET A 1 -5.14 1.72 -7.31
C MET A 1 -3.89 0.92 -7.06
N PRO A 2 -3.69 -0.22 -7.74
CA PRO A 2 -2.40 -0.89 -7.77
C PRO A 2 -1.33 0.00 -8.41
N PHE A 3 -0.10 -0.10 -7.90
CA PHE A 3 1.07 0.51 -8.49
C PHE A 3 1.66 -0.37 -9.58
N THR A 4 2.08 0.24 -10.68
CA THR A 4 2.92 -0.38 -11.70
C THR A 4 4.38 -0.07 -11.43
N LEU A 5 5.28 -1.00 -11.73
CA LEU A 5 6.72 -0.83 -11.52
C LEU A 5 7.47 -0.70 -12.86
N HIS A 6 8.62 -0.01 -12.83
CA HIS A 6 9.53 0.02 -13.97
C HIS A 6 10.10 -1.37 -14.28
N LYS A 7 10.35 -1.67 -15.57
CA LYS A 7 10.78 -2.99 -16.04
C LYS A 7 11.93 -3.63 -15.24
N PRO A 8 13.04 -2.92 -14.92
CA PRO A 8 14.15 -3.55 -14.20
C PRO A 8 13.74 -4.12 -12.84
N LEU A 9 12.91 -3.39 -12.09
CA LEU A 9 12.38 -3.84 -10.80
C LEU A 9 11.26 -4.88 -10.97
N LEU A 10 10.41 -4.71 -11.98
CA LEU A 10 9.30 -5.62 -12.25
C LEU A 10 9.79 -7.02 -12.64
N GLU A 11 10.82 -7.13 -13.49
CA GLU A 11 11.38 -8.42 -13.92
C GLU A 11 11.91 -9.24 -12.75
N GLN A 12 12.43 -8.55 -11.73
CA GLN A 12 12.94 -9.14 -10.49
C GLN A 12 11.80 -9.56 -9.56
N LEU A 13 10.75 -8.75 -9.43
CA LEU A 13 9.69 -8.96 -8.44
C LEU A 13 8.48 -9.75 -8.98
N GLN A 14 8.29 -9.88 -10.29
CA GLN A 14 7.15 -10.61 -10.88
C GLN A 14 7.12 -12.09 -10.46
N VAL A 15 8.27 -12.67 -10.13
CA VAL A 15 8.38 -14.05 -9.60
C VAL A 15 7.75 -14.18 -8.22
N LEU A 16 7.47 -13.06 -7.54
CA LEU A 16 6.77 -12.99 -6.27
C LEU A 16 5.26 -12.81 -6.43
N SER A 17 4.72 -12.82 -7.66
CA SER A 17 3.28 -12.69 -7.88
C SER A 17 2.50 -13.67 -6.97
N GLY A 18 1.53 -13.12 -6.25
CA GLY A 18 0.70 -13.82 -5.25
C GLY A 18 1.29 -13.88 -3.83
N VAL A 19 2.53 -13.43 -3.61
CA VAL A 19 3.10 -13.28 -2.27
C VAL A 19 2.51 -12.04 -1.60
N SER A 20 2.04 -12.22 -0.37
CA SER A 20 1.49 -11.15 0.47
C SER A 20 2.28 -11.05 1.77
N VAL A 21 2.51 -9.82 2.23
CA VAL A 21 3.22 -9.52 3.49
C VAL A 21 2.52 -8.43 4.28
N PRO A 22 2.37 -8.57 5.61
CA PRO A 22 2.04 -7.45 6.47
C PRO A 22 3.09 -6.36 6.31
N SER A 23 2.65 -5.12 6.14
CA SER A 23 3.55 -4.01 5.85
C SER A 23 3.05 -2.69 6.43
N THR A 24 3.95 -1.71 6.52
CA THR A 24 3.54 -0.31 6.49
C THR A 24 4.05 0.34 5.22
N ILE A 25 3.26 1.24 4.67
CA ILE A 25 3.62 2.02 3.49
C ILE A 25 3.38 3.50 3.77
N THR A 26 4.38 4.33 3.45
CA THR A 26 4.38 5.76 3.74
C THR A 26 4.59 6.55 2.45
N ALA A 27 3.74 7.54 2.19
CA ALA A 27 3.88 8.49 1.09
C ALA A 27 4.83 9.64 1.46
N GLU A 28 5.32 10.40 0.47
CA GLU A 28 6.22 11.55 0.69
C GLU A 28 5.61 12.63 1.59
N ASN A 29 4.27 12.77 1.59
CA ASN A 29 3.57 13.71 2.47
C ASN A 29 3.43 13.22 3.93
N GLY A 30 3.96 12.05 4.27
CA GLY A 30 3.93 11.47 5.61
C GLY A 30 2.70 10.62 5.93
N THR A 31 1.71 10.51 5.03
CA THR A 31 0.58 9.59 5.23
C THR A 31 1.07 8.15 5.29
N LEU A 32 0.61 7.40 6.30
CA LEU A 32 1.02 6.03 6.55
C LEU A 32 -0.21 5.11 6.64
N PHE A 33 -0.12 3.95 5.99
CA PHE A 33 -1.08 2.85 6.16
C PHE A 33 -0.38 1.58 6.61
N ARG A 34 -1.00 0.85 7.53
CA ARG A 34 -0.53 -0.45 8.02
C ARG A 34 -1.49 -1.54 7.57
N GLU A 35 -1.10 -2.27 6.54
CA GLU A 35 -1.94 -3.27 5.88
C GLU A 35 -1.07 -4.27 5.09
N ASN A 36 -1.70 -5.29 4.52
CA ASN A 36 -1.00 -6.22 3.65
C ASN A 36 -0.62 -5.58 2.30
N LEU A 37 0.63 -5.79 1.88
CA LEU A 37 1.14 -5.55 0.53
C LEU A 37 1.11 -6.86 -0.25
N LEU A 38 0.68 -6.79 -1.51
CA LEU A 38 0.62 -7.91 -2.44
C LEU A 38 1.53 -7.65 -3.65
N PHE A 39 2.41 -8.60 -3.96
CA PHE A 39 3.19 -8.59 -5.19
C PHE A 39 2.34 -9.14 -6.36
N THR A 40 2.38 -8.50 -7.52
CA THR A 40 1.63 -8.90 -8.73
C THR A 40 2.54 -8.97 -9.95
N HIS A 41 2.04 -9.51 -11.06
CA HIS A 41 2.75 -9.53 -12.35
C HIS A 41 3.01 -8.14 -12.95
N ARG A 42 2.37 -7.09 -12.44
CA ARG A 42 2.44 -5.74 -12.99
C ARG A 42 3.03 -4.72 -12.01
N GLY A 43 3.12 -5.07 -10.72
CA GLY A 43 3.74 -4.26 -9.70
C GLY A 43 3.27 -4.63 -8.29
N LEU A 44 2.77 -3.64 -7.56
CA LEU A 44 2.36 -3.78 -6.15
C LEU A 44 0.87 -3.50 -5.99
N SER A 45 0.21 -4.25 -5.13
CA SER A 45 -1.22 -4.14 -4.81
C SER A 45 -1.44 -4.48 -3.33
N GLY A 46 -2.65 -4.89 -2.97
CA GLY A 46 -3.07 -5.16 -1.60
C GLY A 46 -3.57 -3.91 -0.90
N PRO A 47 -4.29 -4.04 0.24
CA PRO A 47 -4.94 -2.92 0.89
C PRO A 47 -3.97 -1.77 1.23
N ALA A 48 -2.72 -2.06 1.59
CA ALA A 48 -1.70 -1.04 1.85
C ALA A 48 -1.49 -0.13 0.63
N VAL A 49 -1.24 -0.74 -0.53
CA VAL A 49 -0.98 -0.01 -1.79
C VAL A 49 -2.24 0.71 -2.28
N LEU A 50 -3.38 0.03 -2.21
CA LEU A 50 -4.63 0.61 -2.69
C LEU A 50 -5.01 1.87 -1.87
N GLN A 51 -4.80 1.87 -0.55
CA GLN A 51 -5.02 3.04 0.31
C GLN A 51 -4.00 4.14 0.04
N ILE A 52 -2.69 3.83 0.05
CA ILE A 52 -1.66 4.87 -0.09
C ILE A 52 -1.63 5.52 -1.46
N SER A 53 -2.10 4.80 -2.50
CA SER A 53 -2.13 5.33 -3.87
C SER A 53 -2.98 6.60 -4.01
N SER A 54 -3.94 6.85 -3.11
CA SER A 54 -4.73 8.10 -3.10
C SER A 54 -3.94 9.31 -2.60
N TYR A 55 -2.79 9.09 -1.97
CA TYR A 55 -1.91 10.12 -1.41
C TYR A 55 -0.59 10.26 -2.17
N TRP A 56 -0.38 9.43 -3.20
CA TRP A 56 0.82 9.41 -4.02
C TRP A 56 0.60 10.22 -5.31
N GLN A 57 1.62 10.96 -5.74
CA GLN A 57 1.65 11.67 -7.02
C GLN A 57 2.69 11.06 -7.98
N PRO A 58 2.46 11.14 -9.31
CA PRO A 58 3.43 10.70 -10.31
C PRO A 58 4.83 11.28 -10.08
N GLY A 59 5.83 10.40 -9.98
CA GLY A 59 7.23 10.75 -9.72
C GLY A 59 7.65 10.67 -8.26
N GLU A 60 6.72 10.57 -7.31
CA GLU A 60 7.03 10.41 -5.89
C GLU A 60 7.45 8.97 -5.55
N PHE A 61 8.20 8.83 -4.45
CA PHE A 61 8.49 7.53 -3.86
C PHE A 61 7.43 7.17 -2.82
N VAL A 62 7.33 5.88 -2.53
CA VAL A 62 6.71 5.35 -1.32
C VAL A 62 7.77 4.56 -0.55
N THR A 63 7.71 4.63 0.78
CA THR A 63 8.62 3.87 1.65
C THR A 63 7.85 2.72 2.28
N VAL A 64 8.35 1.51 2.11
CA VAL A 64 7.73 0.28 2.60
C VAL A 64 8.57 -0.32 3.71
N ASN A 65 7.94 -0.60 4.85
CA ASN A 65 8.48 -1.48 5.88
C ASN A 65 7.82 -2.86 5.75
N LEU A 66 8.60 -3.87 5.38
CA LEU A 66 8.15 -5.26 5.21
C LEU A 66 8.07 -6.04 6.53
N LEU A 67 8.51 -5.44 7.64
CA LEU A 67 8.60 -6.03 8.97
C LEU A 67 8.06 -5.06 10.04
N PRO A 68 6.81 -4.60 9.93
CA PRO A 68 6.27 -3.57 10.84
C PRO A 68 6.11 -4.05 12.29
N ASP A 69 6.18 -5.36 12.52
CA ASP A 69 5.98 -6.02 13.82
C ASP A 69 7.26 -6.62 14.40
N CYS A 70 8.40 -6.40 13.76
CA CYS A 70 9.67 -6.97 14.15
C CYS A 70 10.73 -5.87 14.16
N ASP A 71 11.34 -5.64 15.33
CA ASP A 71 12.64 -4.96 15.36
C ASP A 71 13.69 -5.92 14.80
N LEU A 72 14.04 -5.73 13.54
CA LEU A 72 14.89 -6.66 12.83
C LEU A 72 16.32 -6.68 13.39
N ASP A 73 16.83 -5.55 13.91
CA ASP A 73 18.20 -5.50 14.43
C ASP A 73 18.30 -6.35 15.71
N ASP A 74 17.38 -6.10 16.65
CA ASP A 74 17.29 -6.86 17.89
C ASP A 74 17.02 -8.34 17.61
N PHE A 75 16.09 -8.66 16.71
CA PHE A 75 15.79 -10.04 16.31
C PHE A 75 17.03 -10.76 15.76
N LEU A 76 17.80 -10.11 14.88
CA LEU A 76 19.03 -10.71 14.33
C LEU A 76 20.10 -10.91 15.41
N ASN A 77 20.23 -9.99 16.37
CA ASN A 77 21.17 -10.09 17.48
C ASN A 77 20.81 -11.24 18.45
N GLU A 78 19.52 -11.40 18.76
CA GLU A 78 19.00 -12.52 19.56
C GLU A 78 19.26 -13.87 18.86
N GLN A 79 18.89 -13.97 17.58
CA GLN A 79 19.07 -15.19 16.80
C GLN A 79 20.55 -15.52 16.61
N ARG A 80 21.42 -14.51 16.43
CA ARG A 80 22.87 -14.71 16.35
C ARG A 80 23.44 -15.30 17.64
N SER A 81 22.94 -14.85 18.78
CA SER A 81 23.38 -15.33 20.10
C SER A 81 22.94 -16.77 20.36
N ALA A 82 21.70 -17.12 19.99
CA ALA A 82 21.16 -18.47 20.19
C ALA A 82 21.64 -19.48 19.14
N HIS A 83 21.76 -19.05 17.88
CA HIS A 83 21.96 -19.91 16.71
C HIS A 83 23.01 -19.35 15.73
N PRO A 84 24.27 -19.16 16.16
CA PRO A 84 25.29 -18.44 15.37
C PRO A 84 25.61 -19.06 14.00
N ASN A 85 25.40 -20.37 13.84
CA ASN A 85 25.65 -21.10 12.59
C ASN A 85 24.41 -21.20 11.68
N GLN A 86 23.24 -20.67 12.09
CA GLN A 86 22.06 -20.63 11.24
C GLN A 86 22.31 -19.67 10.06
N SER A 87 21.78 -20.01 8.88
CA SER A 87 21.87 -19.13 7.72
C SER A 87 20.94 -17.93 7.89
N LEU A 88 21.40 -16.75 7.45
CA LEU A 88 20.60 -15.52 7.46
C LEU A 88 19.27 -15.69 6.72
N LYS A 89 19.30 -16.39 5.58
CA LYS A 89 18.10 -16.77 4.83
C LYS A 89 17.06 -17.48 5.70
N ASN A 90 17.47 -18.50 6.46
CA ASN A 90 16.53 -19.28 7.28
C ASN A 90 15.99 -18.46 8.44
N THR A 91 16.82 -17.59 9.02
CA THR A 91 16.40 -16.68 10.09
C THR A 91 15.39 -15.65 9.59
N LEU A 92 15.62 -15.03 8.44
CA LEU A 92 14.65 -14.09 7.82
C LEU A 92 13.35 -14.77 7.41
N ALA A 93 13.40 -16.04 6.99
CA ALA A 93 12.22 -16.83 6.64
C ALA A 93 11.31 -17.16 7.84
N MET A 94 11.74 -16.85 9.08
CA MET A 94 10.88 -16.90 10.26
C MET A 94 9.92 -15.70 10.33
N GLN A 95 10.27 -14.58 9.70
CA GLN A 95 9.50 -13.33 9.72
C GLN A 95 8.90 -12.98 8.35
N LEU A 96 9.52 -13.44 7.26
CA LEU A 96 9.10 -13.14 5.88
C LEU A 96 8.75 -14.40 5.10
N PRO A 97 7.87 -14.31 4.09
CA PRO A 97 7.62 -15.43 3.18
C PRO A 97 8.90 -15.93 2.53
N LYS A 98 9.12 -17.24 2.57
CA LYS A 98 10.33 -17.88 2.04
C LYS A 98 10.67 -17.47 0.60
N ARG A 99 9.66 -17.36 -0.28
CA ARG A 99 9.84 -16.91 -1.68
C ARG A 99 10.40 -15.49 -1.78
N LEU A 100 9.99 -14.58 -0.90
CA LEU A 100 10.50 -13.22 -0.86
C LEU A 100 11.98 -13.21 -0.45
N VAL A 101 12.32 -13.92 0.63
CA VAL A 101 13.71 -14.04 1.10
C VAL A 101 14.61 -14.66 0.01
N GLU A 102 14.14 -15.70 -0.66
CA GLU A 102 14.87 -16.34 -1.75
C GLU A 102 15.12 -15.41 -2.94
N CYS A 103 14.09 -14.66 -3.34
CA CYS A 103 14.21 -13.67 -4.40
C CYS A 103 15.22 -12.57 -4.02
N LEU A 104 15.08 -11.97 -2.83
CA LEU A 104 15.99 -10.91 -2.37
C LEU A 104 17.45 -11.41 -2.24
N GLN A 105 17.66 -12.67 -1.85
CA GLN A 105 18.99 -13.28 -1.85
C GLN A 105 19.55 -13.45 -3.27
N GLN A 106 18.74 -13.93 -4.22
CA GLN A 106 19.15 -14.05 -5.63
C GLN A 106 19.49 -12.69 -6.26
N LEU A 107 18.84 -11.63 -5.80
CA LEU A 107 19.10 -10.24 -6.22
C LEU A 107 20.31 -9.61 -5.51
N GLY A 108 20.99 -10.36 -4.64
CA GLY A 108 22.14 -9.86 -3.86
C GLY A 108 21.77 -8.84 -2.79
N GLN A 109 20.49 -8.69 -2.45
CA GLN A 109 20.01 -7.79 -1.40
C GLN A 109 20.16 -8.40 0.00
N ILE A 110 20.22 -9.73 0.08
CA ILE A 110 20.46 -10.48 1.32
C ILE A 110 21.77 -11.26 1.16
N PRO A 111 22.77 -11.03 2.03
CA PRO A 111 24.02 -11.80 2.02
C PRO A 111 23.79 -13.30 2.24
N ASP A 112 24.48 -14.16 1.49
CA ASP A 112 24.46 -15.60 1.70
C ASP A 112 25.50 -16.02 2.76
N VAL A 113 25.18 -15.74 4.01
CA VAL A 113 26.07 -15.96 5.16
C VAL A 113 25.34 -16.60 6.34
N THR A 114 26.11 -17.13 7.28
CA THR A 114 25.59 -17.49 8.62
C THR A 114 25.47 -16.24 9.50
N LEU A 115 24.64 -16.29 10.54
CA LEU A 115 24.44 -15.15 11.45
C LEU A 115 25.75 -14.65 12.07
N LYS A 116 26.67 -15.54 12.45
CA LYS A 116 27.99 -15.16 13.00
C LYS A 116 28.92 -14.47 11.97
N GLN A 117 28.65 -14.65 10.68
CA GLN A 117 29.44 -14.06 9.58
C GLN A 117 28.85 -12.74 9.09
N LEU A 118 27.59 -12.45 9.42
CA LEU A 118 26.95 -11.17 9.11
C LEU A 118 27.61 -10.07 9.95
N ASN A 119 28.32 -9.15 9.29
CA ASN A 119 28.94 -8.02 9.96
C ASN A 119 27.91 -6.90 10.22
N VAL A 120 28.28 -5.93 11.06
CA VAL A 120 27.41 -4.83 11.50
C VAL A 120 26.94 -3.96 10.33
N ARG A 121 27.82 -3.68 9.37
CA ARG A 121 27.49 -2.83 8.21
C ARG A 121 26.45 -3.51 7.31
N ASP A 122 26.63 -4.79 7.03
CA ASP A 122 25.71 -5.57 6.21
C ASP A 122 24.37 -5.75 6.92
N GLN A 123 24.38 -5.91 8.25
CA GLN A 123 23.16 -5.94 9.06
C GLN A 123 22.40 -4.62 8.98
N GLN A 124 23.05 -3.47 9.17
CA GLN A 124 22.41 -2.16 9.05
C GLN A 124 21.82 -1.95 7.64
N THR A 125 22.58 -2.29 6.61
CA THR A 125 22.12 -2.21 5.21
C THR A 125 20.90 -3.10 4.98
N LEU A 126 20.89 -4.31 5.54
CA LEU A 126 19.76 -5.24 5.47
C LEU A 126 18.53 -4.68 6.19
N VAL A 127 18.70 -4.12 7.38
CA VAL A 127 17.62 -3.48 8.14
C VAL A 127 17.01 -2.36 7.30
N GLU A 128 17.81 -1.41 6.82
CA GLU A 128 17.33 -0.35 5.94
C GLU A 128 16.63 -0.87 4.69
N THR A 129 17.18 -1.90 4.05
CA THR A 129 16.61 -2.50 2.83
C THR A 129 15.22 -3.10 3.08
N LEU A 130 14.99 -3.70 4.25
CA LEU A 130 13.73 -4.39 4.56
C LEU A 130 12.70 -3.48 5.26
N THR A 131 13.14 -2.48 6.03
CA THR A 131 12.26 -1.62 6.82
C THR A 131 12.06 -0.23 6.23
N ALA A 132 12.92 0.18 5.29
CA ALA A 132 12.85 1.48 4.61
C ALA A 132 12.97 1.32 3.09
N TRP A 133 12.35 0.28 2.53
CA TRP A 133 12.40 0.00 1.10
C TRP A 133 11.71 1.12 0.30
N ARG A 134 12.52 1.96 -0.35
CA ARG A 134 12.02 3.04 -1.21
C ARG A 134 11.69 2.50 -2.59
N VAL A 135 10.45 2.67 -3.01
CA VAL A 135 9.95 2.30 -4.33
C VAL A 135 9.45 3.54 -5.03
N GLN A 136 9.84 3.74 -6.28
CA GLN A 136 9.23 4.73 -7.16
C GLN A 136 8.26 4.00 -8.10
N PRO A 137 6.94 4.08 -7.88
CA PRO A 137 5.98 3.56 -8.84
C PRO A 137 6.15 4.26 -10.19
N ASN A 138 6.06 3.50 -11.28
CA ASN A 138 6.03 4.05 -12.64
C ASN A 138 4.69 4.77 -12.90
N GLY A 139 3.63 4.36 -12.22
CA GLY A 139 2.27 4.83 -12.41
C GLY A 139 1.29 3.93 -11.68
N THR A 140 -0.01 4.18 -11.86
CA THR A 140 -1.07 3.28 -11.41
C THR A 140 -1.61 2.45 -12.59
N GLU A 141 -2.29 1.34 -12.32
CA GLU A 141 -2.93 0.56 -13.39
C GLU A 141 -4.12 1.29 -14.08
N GLY A 142 -4.48 2.48 -13.58
CA GLY A 142 -5.53 3.33 -14.13
C GLY A 142 -6.95 2.84 -13.86
N TYR A 143 -7.93 3.49 -14.48
CA TYR A 143 -9.35 3.27 -14.22
C TYR A 143 -9.87 1.86 -14.53
N ARG A 144 -9.16 1.07 -15.35
CA ARG A 144 -9.60 -0.30 -15.67
C ARG A 144 -9.58 -1.25 -14.47
N THR A 145 -8.76 -0.94 -13.46
CA THR A 145 -8.59 -1.74 -12.24
C THR A 145 -8.85 -0.87 -11.00
N ALA A 146 -9.57 0.23 -11.21
CA ALA A 146 -9.95 1.15 -10.17
C ALA A 146 -11.12 0.64 -9.36
N GLU A 147 -10.98 0.65 -8.03
CA GLU A 147 -12.11 0.40 -7.14
C GLU A 147 -12.93 1.69 -6.91
N VAL A 148 -12.32 2.88 -7.01
CA VAL A 148 -12.96 4.17 -6.77
C VAL A 148 -12.35 5.29 -7.61
N THR A 149 -13.13 6.34 -7.86
CA THR A 149 -12.69 7.58 -8.52
C THR A 149 -12.35 8.65 -7.48
N LEU A 150 -11.19 9.30 -7.63
CA LEU A 150 -10.85 10.53 -6.93
C LEU A 150 -11.37 11.74 -7.72
N GLY A 151 -11.93 12.72 -7.03
CA GLY A 151 -12.60 13.86 -7.67
C GLY A 151 -14.08 13.59 -7.94
N GLY A 152 -14.74 14.52 -8.63
CA GLY A 152 -16.14 14.40 -9.01
C GLY A 152 -16.79 15.77 -9.16
N VAL A 153 -18.12 15.82 -9.02
CA VAL A 153 -18.85 17.08 -8.92
C VAL A 153 -18.45 17.80 -7.64
N ASP A 154 -18.00 19.04 -7.76
CA ASP A 154 -17.58 19.89 -6.64
C ASP A 154 -18.68 19.98 -5.59
N THR A 155 -18.38 19.50 -4.38
CA THR A 155 -19.33 19.44 -3.27
C THR A 155 -19.73 20.83 -2.76
N ASN A 156 -18.95 21.88 -3.06
CA ASN A 156 -19.33 23.26 -2.74
C ASN A 156 -20.55 23.73 -3.56
N GLU A 157 -20.75 23.16 -4.74
CA GLU A 157 -21.89 23.46 -5.62
C GLU A 157 -23.15 22.69 -5.23
N LEU A 158 -23.07 21.83 -4.21
CA LEU A 158 -24.16 20.99 -3.75
C LEU A 158 -24.62 21.40 -2.34
N SER A 159 -25.89 21.13 -2.04
CA SER A 159 -26.43 21.23 -0.68
C SER A 159 -25.95 20.05 0.15
N SER A 160 -25.27 20.30 1.26
CA SER A 160 -24.81 19.26 2.19
C SER A 160 -25.94 18.56 2.94
N ARG A 161 -27.17 19.10 2.91
CA ARG A 161 -28.35 18.48 3.54
C ARG A 161 -29.19 17.68 2.55
N THR A 162 -29.36 18.18 1.33
CA THR A 162 -30.34 17.62 0.37
C THR A 162 -29.69 16.97 -0.85
N MET A 163 -28.39 17.18 -1.05
CA MET A 163 -27.64 16.74 -2.23
C MET A 163 -28.07 17.41 -3.56
N GLU A 164 -28.90 18.46 -3.49
CA GLU A 164 -29.36 19.24 -4.63
C GLU A 164 -28.29 20.21 -5.14
N ALA A 165 -28.22 20.39 -6.46
CA ALA A 165 -27.34 21.35 -7.11
C ALA A 165 -27.83 22.79 -6.88
N ARG A 166 -26.96 23.64 -6.31
CA ARG A 166 -27.29 25.02 -5.97
C ARG A 166 -27.67 25.89 -7.17
N LYS A 167 -27.10 25.57 -8.34
CA LYS A 167 -27.31 26.31 -9.59
C LYS A 167 -28.40 25.73 -10.49
N ALA A 168 -28.97 24.58 -10.13
CA ALA A 168 -29.98 23.89 -10.93
C ALA A 168 -31.00 23.21 -10.00
N PRO A 169 -32.04 23.94 -9.56
CA PRO A 169 -33.09 23.37 -8.72
C PRO A 169 -33.74 22.14 -9.38
N GLY A 170 -33.99 21.09 -8.60
CA GLY A 170 -34.51 19.80 -9.06
C GLY A 170 -33.46 18.84 -9.61
N LEU A 171 -32.18 19.23 -9.70
CA LEU A 171 -31.08 18.34 -10.08
C LEU A 171 -30.30 17.91 -8.83
N TYR A 172 -30.05 16.61 -8.68
CA TYR A 172 -29.39 16.02 -7.51
C TYR A 172 -28.21 15.14 -7.95
N PHE A 173 -27.18 15.09 -7.11
CA PHE A 173 -26.02 14.21 -7.29
C PHE A 173 -25.82 13.39 -6.02
N ILE A 174 -25.63 12.08 -6.14
CA ILE A 174 -25.44 11.17 -5.00
C ILE A 174 -24.33 10.16 -5.31
N GLY A 175 -23.72 9.60 -4.26
CA GLY A 175 -22.71 8.56 -4.38
C GLY A 175 -21.39 9.04 -5.01
N GLU A 176 -20.71 8.13 -5.70
CA GLU A 176 -19.33 8.28 -6.19
C GLU A 176 -19.15 9.37 -7.27
N VAL A 177 -20.24 9.88 -7.87
CA VAL A 177 -20.14 10.98 -8.84
C VAL A 177 -19.75 12.31 -8.19
N MET A 178 -19.96 12.43 -6.87
CA MET A 178 -19.59 13.60 -6.08
C MET A 178 -18.10 13.54 -5.71
N ASP A 179 -17.46 14.69 -5.52
CA ASP A 179 -16.09 14.79 -5.04
C ASP A 179 -15.98 14.44 -3.54
N VAL A 180 -16.23 13.16 -3.24
CA VAL A 180 -16.12 12.52 -1.92
C VAL A 180 -15.62 11.10 -2.12
N THR A 181 -14.40 10.83 -1.68
CA THR A 181 -13.78 9.51 -1.78
C THR A 181 -13.46 8.99 -0.39
N GLY A 182 -14.08 7.86 -0.02
CA GLY A 182 -13.79 7.16 1.21
C GLY A 182 -12.58 6.25 1.10
N TRP A 183 -12.01 5.86 2.25
CA TRP A 183 -11.00 4.80 2.32
C TRP A 183 -11.57 3.45 1.89
N LEU A 184 -10.70 2.49 1.62
CA LEU A 184 -11.13 1.10 1.44
C LEU A 184 -11.70 0.54 2.73
N GLY A 185 -12.58 -0.44 2.60
CA GLY A 185 -13.28 -1.06 3.75
C GLY A 185 -14.72 -0.58 3.94
N GLY A 186 -15.44 -0.28 2.85
CA GLY A 186 -16.88 -0.03 2.89
C GLY A 186 -17.30 1.44 3.04
N TYR A 187 -16.36 2.37 3.22
CA TYR A 187 -16.67 3.80 3.37
C TYR A 187 -17.37 4.39 2.14
N ASN A 188 -16.96 3.98 0.93
CA ASN A 188 -17.61 4.43 -0.31
C ASN A 188 -19.05 3.91 -0.43
N PHE A 189 -19.33 2.69 0.03
CA PHE A 189 -20.70 2.20 0.15
C PHE A 189 -21.49 3.00 1.18
N GLN A 190 -20.92 3.22 2.37
CA GLN A 190 -21.58 4.04 3.40
C GLN A 190 -21.91 5.44 2.89
N TRP A 191 -21.02 6.05 2.11
CA TRP A 191 -21.26 7.34 1.46
C TRP A 191 -22.40 7.27 0.45
N ALA A 192 -22.41 6.26 -0.42
CA ALA A 192 -23.49 6.05 -1.38
C ALA A 192 -24.85 5.90 -0.68
N TRP A 193 -24.93 5.13 0.41
CA TRP A 193 -26.16 4.97 1.18
C TRP A 193 -26.61 6.27 1.86
N SER A 194 -25.68 6.98 2.49
CA SER A 194 -25.98 8.19 3.25
C SER A 194 -26.45 9.33 2.33
N SER A 195 -25.75 9.56 1.21
CA SER A 195 -26.12 10.58 0.22
C SER A 195 -27.44 10.25 -0.47
N ALA A 196 -27.67 8.98 -0.83
CA ALA A 196 -28.95 8.53 -1.41
C ALA A 196 -30.12 8.74 -0.44
N TRP A 197 -29.95 8.39 0.84
CA TRP A 197 -30.99 8.58 1.86
C TRP A 197 -31.31 10.07 2.07
N ALA A 198 -30.30 10.93 2.17
CA ALA A 198 -30.48 12.37 2.35
C ALA A 198 -31.26 13.01 1.18
N CYS A 199 -30.90 12.64 -0.05
CA CYS A 199 -31.62 13.04 -1.26
C CYS A 199 -33.08 12.56 -1.23
N ALA A 200 -33.31 11.28 -0.89
CA ALA A 200 -34.65 10.71 -0.85
C ALA A 200 -35.56 11.40 0.19
N GLN A 201 -35.04 11.74 1.38
CA GLN A 201 -35.82 12.51 2.37
C GLN A 201 -36.19 13.89 1.83
N ALA A 202 -35.25 14.59 1.19
CA ALA A 202 -35.51 15.92 0.63
C ALA A 202 -36.57 15.90 -0.47
N LEU A 203 -36.62 14.85 -1.30
CA LEU A 203 -37.63 14.67 -2.34
C LEU A 203 -39.03 14.34 -1.80
N VAL A 204 -39.12 13.77 -0.60
CA VAL A 204 -40.42 13.44 0.04
C VAL A 204 -40.97 14.64 0.82
N GLU A 205 -40.10 15.49 1.37
CA GLU A 205 -40.48 16.67 2.15
C GLU A 205 -40.79 17.93 1.31
N GLY A 206 -40.39 17.96 0.03
CA GLY A 206 -40.59 19.08 -0.90
C GLY A 206 -41.78 18.92 -1.82
#